data_AF-A0A920N4A8-F1
#
_entry.id   AF-A0A920N4A8-F1
#
_cell.length_a   1.000
_cell.length_b   1.000
_cell.length_c   1.000
_cell.angle_alpha   90.00
_cell.angle_beta   90.00
_cell.angle_gamma   90.00
#
_symmetry.space_group_name_H-M   'P 1'
#
loop_
_entity.id
_entity.type
_entity.pdbx_description
1 polymer ?
#
loop_
_entity_poly.entity_id
_entity_poly.type
_entity_poly.pdbx_seq_one_letter_code
_entity_poly.pdbx_strand_id
1 'polypeptide(L)'
;MLDRKRLKHIVSHSPKSEMRPEINNTENVIERNIGAFASCAEPTKMYAWWTMCCNANMMLAIHKAWDATVGFDNGLAQVNLLLNRVSPWVDIDSHLP
;
A
#
# COMPACT_ATOMS: atom_id res chain seq x y z
N MET A 1 -7.47 17.24 17.53
CA MET A 1 -8.27 16.10 18.01
C MET A 1 -9.71 16.27 17.53
N LEU A 2 -10.39 15.20 17.11
CA LEU A 2 -11.74 15.30 16.51
C LEU A 2 -12.81 15.62 17.56
N ASP A 3 -13.70 16.59 17.27
CA ASP A 3 -14.80 17.00 18.15
C ASP A 3 -16.05 16.11 17.95
N ARG A 4 -16.46 15.39 19.01
CA ARG A 4 -17.61 14.48 19.00
C ARG A 4 -18.93 15.17 18.64
N LYS A 5 -19.22 16.35 19.18
CA LYS A 5 -20.48 17.08 18.93
C LYS A 5 -20.54 17.51 17.47
N ARG A 6 -19.43 18.04 16.95
CA ARG A 6 -19.31 18.46 15.56
C ARG A 6 -19.43 17.28 14.59
N LEU A 7 -18.80 16.14 14.89
CA LEU A 7 -18.93 14.92 14.10
C LEU A 7 -20.39 14.41 14.06
N LYS A 8 -21.07 14.37 15.21
CA LYS A 8 -22.49 13.97 15.27
C LYS A 8 -23.37 14.89 14.43
N HIS A 9 -23.14 16.20 14.52
CA HIS A 9 -23.87 17.19 13.73
C HIS A 9 -23.67 16.93 12.23
N ILE A 10 -22.43 16.78 11.77
CA ILE A 10 -22.13 16.46 10.36
C ILE A 10 -22.83 15.17 9.93
N VAL A 11 -22.69 14.08 10.68
CA VAL A 11 -23.30 12.78 10.33
C VAL A 11 -24.82 12.88 10.25
N SER A 12 -25.47 13.59 11.18
CA SER A 12 -26.93 13.75 11.18
C SER A 12 -27.48 14.57 10.01
N HIS A 13 -26.64 15.39 9.36
CA HIS A 13 -27.00 16.21 8.21
C HIS A 13 -26.34 15.71 6.91
N SER A 14 -25.56 14.64 6.96
CA SER A 14 -24.92 14.07 5.77
C SER A 14 -25.99 13.36 4.94
N PRO A 15 -25.95 13.48 3.60
CA PRO A 15 -26.83 12.70 2.76
C PRO A 15 -26.60 11.21 3.02
N LYS A 16 -27.66 10.41 2.94
CA LYS A 16 -27.53 8.95 2.97
C LYS A 16 -26.68 8.52 1.78
N SER A 17 -25.77 7.58 2.00
CA SER A 17 -24.98 7.01 0.91
C SER A 17 -25.92 6.27 -0.03
N GLU A 18 -26.03 6.76 -1.26
CA GLU A 18 -26.76 6.12 -2.35
C GLU A 18 -25.75 5.65 -3.40
N MET A 19 -26.03 4.51 -4.03
CA MET A 19 -25.19 4.00 -5.11
C MET A 19 -25.39 4.87 -6.34
N ARG A 20 -24.31 5.50 -6.79
CA ARG A 20 -24.30 6.40 -7.95
C ARG A 20 -23.45 5.78 -9.05
N PRO A 21 -24.03 5.17 -10.09
CA PRO A 21 -23.29 4.44 -11.12
C PRO A 21 -22.18 5.25 -11.82
N GLU A 22 -22.32 6.58 -11.85
CA GLU A 22 -21.32 7.50 -12.40
C GLU A 22 -20.02 7.60 -11.59
N ILE A 23 -20.03 7.20 -10.31
CA ILE A 23 -18.88 7.24 -9.40
C ILE A 23 -18.64 5.93 -8.62
N ASN A 24 -19.64 5.03 -8.59
CA ASN A 24 -19.60 3.73 -7.93
C ASN A 24 -19.77 2.63 -8.97
N ASN A 25 -19.05 1.53 -8.81
CA ASN A 25 -19.19 0.35 -9.64
C ASN A 25 -19.33 -0.89 -8.76
N THR A 26 -20.23 -1.80 -9.14
CA THR A 26 -20.43 -3.11 -8.50
C THR A 26 -19.98 -4.28 -9.38
N GLU A 27 -19.61 -4.03 -10.63
CA GLU A 27 -19.17 -5.06 -11.59
C GLU A 27 -17.74 -5.50 -11.31
N ASN A 28 -17.54 -6.82 -11.19
CA ASN A 28 -16.23 -7.47 -11.04
C ASN A 28 -15.35 -6.83 -9.94
N VAL A 29 -15.99 -6.38 -8.86
CA VAL A 29 -15.31 -5.64 -7.78
C VAL A 29 -14.20 -6.46 -7.15
N ILE A 30 -14.32 -7.79 -7.07
CA ILE A 30 -13.28 -8.65 -6.50
C ILE A 30 -12.08 -8.70 -7.45
N GLU A 31 -12.32 -9.01 -8.72
CA GLU A 31 -11.31 -9.18 -9.76
C GLU A 31 -10.50 -7.89 -9.97
N ARG A 32 -11.18 -6.74 -9.92
CA ARG A 32 -10.55 -5.42 -10.06
C ARG A 32 -9.67 -5.02 -8.87
N ASN A 33 -9.80 -5.69 -7.73
CA ASN A 33 -8.99 -5.43 -6.53
C ASN A 33 -7.84 -6.45 -6.35
N ILE A 34 -7.68 -7.43 -7.26
CA ILE A 34 -6.52 -8.32 -7.23
C ILE A 34 -5.25 -7.49 -7.43
N GLY A 35 -4.30 -7.60 -6.49
CA GLY A 35 -3.06 -6.83 -6.46
C GLY A 35 -3.17 -5.46 -5.77
N ALA A 36 -4.35 -5.06 -5.31
CA ALA A 36 -4.51 -3.85 -4.52
C ALA A 36 -3.96 -4.01 -3.09
N PHE A 37 -3.52 -2.90 -2.50
CA PHE A 37 -3.02 -2.86 -1.13
C PHE A 37 -4.15 -2.52 -0.16
N ALA A 38 -4.51 -3.49 0.69
CA ALA A 38 -5.51 -3.30 1.73
C ALA A 38 -5.02 -2.28 2.77
N SER A 39 -5.94 -1.45 3.25
CA SER A 39 -5.69 -0.50 4.32
C SER A 39 -5.92 -1.11 5.69
N CYS A 40 -5.13 -0.67 6.67
CA CYS A 40 -5.27 -1.09 8.06
C CYS A 40 -5.22 -2.62 8.26
N ALA A 41 -4.52 -3.35 7.39
CA ALA A 41 -4.26 -4.76 7.59
C ALA A 41 -3.35 -4.98 8.80
N GLU A 42 -3.66 -6.01 9.58
CA GLU A 42 -2.84 -6.53 10.66
C GLU A 42 -2.11 -7.79 10.16
N PRO A 43 -0.99 -8.21 10.79
CA PRO A 43 -0.22 -9.37 10.33
C PRO A 43 -1.04 -10.65 10.17
N THR A 44 -2.09 -10.83 10.97
CA THR A 44 -2.95 -12.03 10.96
C THR A 44 -4.36 -11.76 10.45
N LYS A 45 -4.68 -10.52 10.05
CA LYS A 45 -6.06 -10.13 9.71
C LYS A 45 -6.07 -9.02 8.68
N MET A 46 -6.80 -9.23 7.60
CA MET A 46 -7.04 -8.20 6.58
C MET A 46 -8.50 -7.77 6.60
N TYR A 47 -8.73 -6.46 6.59
CA TYR A 47 -10.06 -5.89 6.38
C TYR A 47 -10.23 -5.63 4.87
N ALA A 48 -11.42 -5.93 4.32
CA ALA A 48 -11.77 -5.57 2.94
C ALA A 48 -12.06 -4.04 2.85
N TRP A 49 -11.08 -3.25 3.25
CA TRP A 49 -11.10 -1.79 3.27
C TRP A 49 -9.90 -1.31 2.46
N TRP A 50 -10.16 -0.43 1.49
CA TRP A 50 -9.12 0.28 0.74
C TRP A 50 -9.21 1.78 0.96
N THR A 51 -8.06 2.41 1.19
CA THR A 51 -7.85 3.84 1.03
C THR A 51 -6.98 4.03 -0.20
N MET A 52 -7.42 4.85 -1.15
CA MET A 52 -6.76 4.93 -2.45
C MET A 52 -5.31 5.43 -2.36
N CYS A 53 -4.94 6.11 -1.28
CA CYS A 53 -3.56 6.49 -1.02
C CYS A 53 -2.62 5.29 -0.81
N CYS A 54 -3.10 4.15 -0.28
CA CYS A 54 -2.28 2.95 -0.12
C CYS A 54 -1.81 2.42 -1.48
N ASN A 55 -2.69 2.37 -2.47
CA ASN A 55 -2.33 1.86 -3.80
C ASN A 55 -1.25 2.71 -4.47
N ALA A 56 -1.32 4.03 -4.35
CA ALA A 56 -0.28 4.91 -4.90
C ALA A 56 1.04 4.83 -4.12
N ASN A 57 0.97 4.92 -2.78
CA ASN A 57 2.17 4.98 -1.95
C ASN A 57 2.90 3.65 -1.85
N MET A 58 2.19 2.52 -1.79
CA MET A 58 2.83 1.21 -1.65
C MET A 58 3.62 0.81 -2.89
N MET A 59 3.12 1.13 -4.09
CA MET A 59 3.87 0.90 -5.32
C MET A 59 5.19 1.68 -5.32
N LEU A 60 5.15 2.96 -4.94
CA LEU A 60 6.36 3.77 -4.79
C LEU A 60 7.29 3.22 -3.71
N ALA A 61 6.75 2.80 -2.56
CA ALA A 61 7.52 2.26 -1.46
C ALA A 61 8.25 0.96 -1.84
N ILE A 62 7.57 0.05 -2.55
CA ILE A 62 8.18 -1.20 -3.07
C ILE A 62 9.31 -0.88 -4.04
N HIS A 63 9.08 0.05 -4.99
CA HIS A 63 10.14 0.47 -5.91
C HIS A 63 11.33 1.07 -5.14
N LYS A 64 11.08 1.93 -4.15
CA LYS A 64 12.13 2.54 -3.35
C LYS A 64 12.89 1.53 -2.50
N ALA A 65 12.21 0.54 -1.94
CA ALA A 65 12.85 -0.56 -1.24
C ALA A 65 13.75 -1.36 -2.20
N TRP A 66 13.21 -1.74 -3.37
CA TRP A 66 13.98 -2.46 -4.39
C TRP A 66 15.22 -1.68 -4.84
N ASP A 67 15.09 -0.38 -5.12
CA ASP A 67 16.18 0.51 -5.55
C ASP A 67 17.22 0.72 -4.43
N ALA A 68 16.78 0.79 -3.17
CA ALA A 68 17.64 0.96 -2.02
C ALA A 68 18.31 -0.34 -1.53
N THR A 69 17.87 -1.53 -1.96
CA THR A 69 18.43 -2.82 -1.51
C THR A 69 19.96 -2.89 -1.60
N VAL A 70 20.53 -2.40 -2.72
CA VAL A 70 21.98 -2.29 -2.97
C VAL A 70 22.30 -0.89 -3.47
N GLY A 71 23.30 -0.25 -2.85
CA GLY A 71 23.95 0.95 -3.34
C GLY A 71 25.42 0.66 -3.70
N PHE A 72 26.00 1.50 -4.55
CA PHE A 72 27.43 1.44 -4.88
C PHE A 72 27.98 2.85 -4.96
N ASP A 73 29.02 3.12 -4.17
CA ASP A 73 29.71 4.39 -4.17
C ASP A 73 31.20 4.17 -3.91
N ASN A 74 32.06 4.91 -4.62
CA ASN A 74 33.52 4.89 -4.44
C ASN A 74 34.17 3.49 -4.38
N GLY A 75 33.70 2.55 -5.20
CA GLY A 75 34.23 1.18 -5.24
C GLY A 75 33.68 0.24 -4.17
N LEU A 76 32.78 0.71 -3.30
CA LEU A 76 32.18 -0.05 -2.23
C LEU A 76 30.70 -0.34 -2.53
N ALA A 77 30.33 -1.62 -2.58
CA ALA A 77 28.94 -2.03 -2.60
C ALA A 77 28.39 -2.09 -1.16
N GLN A 78 27.26 -1.43 -0.93
CA GLN A 78 26.54 -1.46 0.35
C GLN A 78 25.22 -2.21 0.17
N VAL A 79 25.03 -3.26 0.97
CA VAL A 79 23.77 -4.00 1.07
C VAL A 79 22.95 -3.44 2.23
N ASN A 80 21.80 -2.85 1.93
CA ASN A 80 20.91 -2.25 2.94
C ASN A 80 19.80 -3.22 3.40
N LEU A 81 19.33 -4.09 2.50
CA LEU A 81 18.23 -5.01 2.73
C LEU A 81 18.60 -6.40 2.21
N LEU A 82 18.16 -7.45 2.90
CA LEU A 82 18.30 -8.84 2.46
C LEU A 82 17.06 -9.23 1.66
N LEU A 83 16.94 -8.65 0.47
CA LEU A 83 15.91 -8.96 -0.52
C LEU A 83 16.58 -9.42 -1.81
N ASN A 84 15.99 -10.40 -2.49
CA ASN A 84 16.54 -10.91 -3.75
C ASN A 84 16.69 -9.80 -4.77
N ARG A 85 17.93 -9.56 -5.19
CA ARG A 85 18.27 -8.52 -6.15
C ARG A 85 19.62 -8.82 -6.81
N VAL A 86 19.59 -8.86 -8.14
CA VAL A 86 20.79 -8.79 -8.96
C VAL A 86 21.11 -7.32 -9.23
N SER A 87 22.38 -6.95 -9.05
CA SER A 87 22.92 -5.65 -9.45
C SER A 87 24.27 -5.86 -10.17
N PRO A 88 24.82 -4.83 -10.84
CA PRO A 88 26.13 -4.94 -11.50
C PRO A 88 27.30 -5.26 -10.55
N TRP A 89 27.12 -5.05 -9.24
CA TRP A 89 28.21 -5.13 -8.27
C TRP A 89 28.07 -6.31 -7.31
N VAL A 90 26.83 -6.67 -6.97
CA VAL A 90 26.49 -7.74 -6.02
C VAL A 90 25.21 -8.43 -6.48
N ASP A 91 25.22 -9.76 -6.37
CA ASP A 91 24.02 -10.59 -6.48
C ASP A 91 23.62 -11.09 -5.10
N ILE A 92 22.36 -10.86 -4.71
CA ILE A 92 21.81 -11.26 -3.42
C ILE A 92 20.78 -12.37 -3.64
N ASP A 93 21.12 -13.56 -3.15
CA ASP A 93 20.21 -14.71 -3.05
C ASP A 93 19.83 -14.94 -1.57
N SER A 94 18.68 -14.40 -1.18
CA SER A 94 18.10 -14.42 0.16
C SER A 94 16.94 -15.42 0.24
N HIS A 95 17.01 -16.31 1.23
CA HIS A 95 15.98 -17.31 1.52
C HIS A 95 15.67 -17.35 3.02
N LEU A 96 14.45 -17.75 3.36
CA LEU A 96 14.09 -18.05 4.75
C LEU A 96 14.68 -19.44 5.13
N PRO A 97 15.10 -19.65 6.40
CA PRO A 97 15.55 -20.95 6.89
C PRO A 97 14.48 -22.05 6.80
#